data_AF-A0A1A7X282-F1
#
_entry.id   AF-A0A1A7X282-F1
#
_cell.length_a   1.000
_cell.length_b   1.000
_cell.length_c   1.000
_cell.angle_alpha   90.00
_cell.angle_beta   90.00
_cell.angle_gamma   90.00
#
_symmetry.space_group_name_H-M   'P 1'
#
loop_
_entity.id
_entity.type
_entity.pdbx_description
1 polymer ?
#
loop_
_entity_poly.entity_id
_entity_poly.type
_entity_poly.pdbx_seq_one_letter_code
_entity_poly.pdbx_strand_id
1 'polypeptide(L)' 'RLPQEKTMMVNLPKVKLEYRQELEEALTSMGLGSLFSGPDLSGISDEPLRVSSVHHATTIELSEEGVEASAATAVTH' A
#
# COMPACT_ATOMS: atom_id res chain seq x y z
N ARG A 1 -15.01 -12.95 -29.58
CA ARG A 1 -15.63 -11.71 -30.11
C ARG A 1 -15.45 -10.67 -29.03
N LEU A 2 -14.78 -9.54 -29.30
CA LEU A 2 -14.64 -8.47 -28.31
C LEU A 2 -16.02 -7.81 -28.08
N PRO A 3 -16.28 -7.26 -26.88
CA PRO A 3 -17.50 -6.50 -26.61
C PRO A 3 -17.67 -5.37 -27.64
N GLN A 4 -18.91 -5.10 -28.07
CA GLN A 4 -19.19 -3.91 -28.89
C GLN A 4 -19.13 -2.66 -28.02
N GLU A 5 -18.46 -1.62 -28.50
CA GLU A 5 -18.41 -0.32 -27.84
C GLU A 5 -19.79 0.35 -27.86
N LYS A 6 -20.17 0.97 -26.74
CA LYS A 6 -21.46 1.67 -26.59
C LYS A 6 -21.25 3.00 -25.88
N THR A 7 -21.70 4.08 -26.51
CA THR A 7 -21.71 5.43 -25.93
C THR A 7 -22.72 5.52 -24.78
N MET A 8 -22.31 6.14 -23.68
CA MET A 8 -23.15 6.37 -22.50
C MET A 8 -22.85 7.72 -21.85
N MET A 9 -23.85 8.27 -21.18
CA MET A 9 -23.70 9.47 -20.36
C MET A 9 -23.25 9.06 -18.96
N VAL A 10 -22.16 9.65 -18.47
CA VAL A 10 -21.61 9.39 -17.15
C VAL A 10 -21.50 10.68 -16.36
N ASN A 11 -21.71 10.59 -15.06
CA ASN A 11 -21.44 11.67 -14.11
C ASN A 11 -20.48 11.11 -13.07
N LEU A 12 -19.31 11.72 -12.93
CA LEU A 12 -18.26 11.23 -12.05
C LEU A 12 -17.84 12.37 -11.10
N PRO A 13 -17.74 12.11 -9.79
CA PRO A 13 -17.32 13.14 -8.85
C PRO A 13 -15.83 13.41 -8.97
N LYS A 14 -15.43 14.66 -8.68
CA LYS A 14 -14.04 14.93 -8.31
C LYS A 14 -13.79 14.36 -6.93
N VAL A 15 -12.73 13.58 -6.79
CA VAL A 15 -12.40 12.88 -5.54
C VAL A 15 -10.94 13.06 -5.23
N LYS A 16 -10.62 13.36 -3.98
CA LYS A 16 -9.27 13.29 -3.45
C LYS A 16 -9.30 12.48 -2.15
N LEU A 17 -8.55 11.39 -2.12
CA LEU A 17 -8.49 10.47 -0.99
C LEU A 17 -7.04 10.32 -0.56
N GLU A 18 -6.81 10.39 0.75
CA GLU A 18 -5.53 10.05 1.37
C GLU A 18 -5.76 8.94 2.38
N TYR A 19 -4.83 7.99 2.43
CA TYR A 19 -4.86 6.88 3.37
C TYR A 19 -3.49 6.66 3.97
N ARG A 20 -3.44 6.35 5.26
CA ARG A 20 -2.22 6.05 6.01
C ARG A 20 -2.52 4.89 6.96
N GLN A 21 -1.65 3.89 6.99
CA GLN A 21 -1.82 2.74 7.86
C GLN A 21 -0.46 2.19 8.35
N GLU A 22 -0.42 1.81 9.62
CA GLU A 22 0.61 0.92 10.18
C GLU A 22 0.20 -0.53 9.85
N LEU A 23 1.13 -1.29 9.28
CA LEU A 23 0.85 -2.60 8.68
C LEU A 23 1.24 -3.81 9.53
N GLU A 24 1.74 -3.65 10.76
CA GLU A 24 2.12 -4.76 11.64
C GLU A 24 0.96 -5.74 11.85
N GLU A 25 -0.23 -5.26 12.19
CA GLU A 25 -1.40 -6.11 12.42
C GLU A 25 -1.79 -6.87 11.15
N ALA A 26 -1.82 -6.17 10.01
CA ALA A 26 -2.19 -6.75 8.72
C ALA A 26 -1.17 -7.82 8.29
N LEU A 27 0.13 -7.49 8.33
CA LEU A 27 1.21 -8.41 7.97
C LEU A 27 1.26 -9.61 8.92
N THR A 28 1.03 -9.39 10.22
CA THR A 28 0.92 -10.46 11.20
C THR A 28 -0.23 -11.41 10.87
N SER A 29 -1.41 -10.86 10.54
CA SER A 29 -2.57 -11.67 10.13
C SER A 29 -2.35 -12.48 8.85
N MET A 30 -1.44 -12.01 7.98
CA MET A 30 -1.01 -12.71 6.77
C MET A 30 0.09 -13.76 7.02
N GLY A 31 0.53 -13.95 8.26
CA GLY A 31 1.55 -14.93 8.64
C GLY A 31 2.98 -14.39 8.69
N LEU A 32 3.16 -13.06 8.59
CA LEU A 32 4.48 -12.41 8.64
C LEU A 32 4.83 -11.83 10.02
N GLY A 33 4.18 -12.32 11.09
CA GLY A 33 4.41 -11.83 12.46
C GLY A 33 5.83 -12.07 12.99
N SER A 34 6.60 -12.99 12.39
CA SER A 34 7.99 -13.22 12.78
C SER A 34 8.89 -12.00 12.54
N LEU A 35 8.55 -11.14 11.56
CA LEU A 35 9.27 -9.91 11.26
C LEU A 35 9.37 -8.96 12.48
N PHE A 36 8.34 -8.96 13.32
CA PHE A 36 8.17 -8.03 14.44
C PHE A 36 8.57 -8.63 15.80
N SER A 37 8.81 -9.94 15.88
CA SER A 37 9.07 -10.65 17.14
C SER A 37 10.50 -11.18 17.26
N GLY A 38 11.16 -11.51 16.14
CA GLY A 38 12.54 -11.99 16.13
C GLY A 38 12.86 -12.74 14.84
N PRO A 39 12.97 -12.04 13.70
CA PRO A 39 13.22 -12.67 12.41
C PRO A 39 14.67 -13.08 12.24
N ASP A 40 14.92 -14.06 11.36
CA ASP A 40 16.26 -14.29 10.84
C ASP A 40 16.51 -13.37 9.64
N LEU A 41 17.25 -12.28 9.88
CA LEU A 41 17.68 -11.31 8.87
C LEU A 41 19.20 -11.32 8.66
N SER A 42 19.86 -12.45 8.93
CA SER A 42 21.31 -12.63 8.76
C SER A 42 21.82 -12.35 7.34
N GLY A 43 20.94 -12.40 6.33
CA GLY A 43 21.26 -12.00 4.95
C GLY A 43 21.42 -10.49 4.74
N ILE A 44 21.06 -9.64 5.72
CA ILE A 44 21.15 -8.17 5.64
C ILE A 44 22.29 -7.66 6.53
N SER A 45 22.45 -8.23 7.72
CA SER A 45 23.42 -7.81 8.73
C SER A 45 23.83 -9.00 9.60
N ASP A 46 25.09 -9.01 10.04
CA ASP A 46 25.59 -9.98 11.03
C ASP A 46 24.99 -9.72 12.44
N GLU A 47 24.56 -8.49 12.70
CA GLU A 47 23.86 -8.12 13.94
C GLU A 47 22.36 -8.44 13.87
N PRO A 48 21.72 -8.87 14.97
CA PRO A 48 20.28 -9.13 15.00
C PRO A 48 19.45 -7.90 14.62
N LEU A 49 18.66 -8.02 13.56
CA LEU A 49 17.70 -7.01 13.12
C LEU A 49 16.27 -7.48 13.39
N ARG A 50 15.37 -6.53 13.59
CA ARG A 50 13.93 -6.77 13.74
C ARG A 50 13.21 -5.61 13.07
N VAL A 51 12.05 -5.86 12.46
CA VAL A 51 11.22 -4.77 11.96
C VAL A 51 10.52 -4.10 13.14
N SER A 52 10.70 -2.78 13.26
CA SER A 52 10.08 -1.96 14.31
C SER A 52 8.74 -1.36 13.87
N SER A 53 8.59 -0.98 12.59
CA SER A 53 7.29 -0.56 12.04
C SER A 53 7.25 -0.66 10.52
N VAL A 54 6.04 -0.78 9.97
CA VAL A 54 5.80 -0.68 8.53
C VAL A 54 4.67 0.31 8.28
N HIS A 55 4.99 1.46 7.68
CA HIS A 55 4.01 2.49 7.35
C HIS A 55 3.72 2.52 5.85
N HIS A 56 2.45 2.51 5.48
CA HIS A 56 1.99 2.67 4.11
C HIS A 56 1.09 3.90 3.99
N ALA A 57 1.36 4.73 2.99
CA ALA A 57 0.59 5.92 2.68
C ALA A 57 0.22 5.93 1.20
N THR A 58 -1.02 6.31 0.87
CA THR A 58 -1.50 6.39 -0.52
C THR A 58 -2.37 7.62 -0.73
N THR A 59 -2.32 8.17 -1.94
CA THR A 59 -3.20 9.25 -2.40
C THR A 59 -3.83 8.88 -3.74
N ILE A 60 -5.13 9.16 -3.91
CA ILE A 60 -5.83 9.06 -5.20
C ILE A 60 -6.56 10.36 -5.45
N GLU A 61 -6.37 10.92 -6.64
CA GLU A 61 -7.06 12.10 -7.14
C GLU A 61 -7.73 11.80 -8.48
N LEU A 62 -9.02 12.08 -8.56
CA LEU A 62 -9.85 11.93 -9.75
C LEU A 62 -10.39 13.31 -10.13
N SER A 63 -10.06 13.72 -11.35
CA SER A 63 -10.46 15.00 -11.95
C SER A 63 -10.87 14.82 -13.41
N GLU A 64 -11.22 15.91 -14.08
CA GLU A 64 -11.51 15.89 -15.51
C GLU A 64 -10.29 15.55 -16.38
N GLU A 65 -9.08 15.84 -15.89
CA GLU A 65 -7.83 15.52 -16.59
C GLU A 65 -7.47 14.03 -16.48
N GLY A 66 -8.15 13.28 -15.59
CA GLY A 66 -7.96 11.85 -15.39
C GLY A 66 -7.78 11.47 -13.92
N VAL A 67 -7.02 10.39 -13.70
CA VAL A 67 -6.73 9.84 -12.37
C VAL A 67 -5.23 9.93 -12.11
N GLU A 68 -4.87 10.52 -10.98
CA GLU A 68 -3.53 10.47 -10.41
C GLU A 68 -3.56 9.64 -9.12
N ALA A 69 -2.63 8.69 -8.99
CA ALA A 69 -2.51 7.88 -7.79
C ALA A 69 -1.04 7.72 -7.41
N SER A 70 -0.74 7.80 -6.11
CA SER A 70 0.60 7.61 -5.58
C SER A 70 0.58 6.81 -4.27
N ALA A 71 1.69 6.14 -3.99
CA ALA A 71 1.87 5.36 -2.79
C ALA A 71 3.33 5.40 -2.32
N ALA A 72 3.54 5.36 -1.02
CA ALA A 72 4.84 5.22 -0.40
C ALA A 72 4.76 4.23 0.77
N THR A 73 5.78 3.38 0.90
CA THR A 73 5.90 2.42 1.99
C THR A 73 7.27 2.58 2.63
N ALA A 74 7.29 2.69 3.95
CA ALA A 74 8.52 2.77 4.74
C ALA A 74 8.56 1.61 5.74
N VAL A 75 9.72 0.95 5.82
CA VAL A 75 10.02 -0.09 6.79
C VAL A 75 11.13 0.43 7.69
N THR A 76 10.96 0.33 9.01
CA THR A 76 11.97 0.72 9.99
C THR A 76 12.40 -0.50 10.80
N HIS A 77 13.66 -0.52 11.26
CA HIS A 77 14.23 -1.60 12.05
C HIS A 77 14.63 -1.14 13.45
#